data_AF-A0A432QWC5-F1
#
_entry.id   AF-A0A432QWC5-F1
#
_cell.length_a   1.000
_cell.length_b   1.000
_cell.length_c   1.000
_cell.angle_alpha   90.00
_cell.angle_beta   90.00
_cell.angle_gamma   90.00
#
_symmetry.space_group_name_H-M   'P 1'
#
loop_
_entity.id
_entity.type
_entity.pdbx_description
1 polymer ?
#
loop_
_entity_poly.entity_id
_entity_poly.type
_entity_poly.pdbx_seq_one_letter_code
_entity_poly.pdbx_strand_id
1 'polypeptide(L)'
;MKQILITLSLLLLFSGCSDKPITKLYKSATKEPITCLRLYITPANPEMERIMMDLYPFNSACPVVLEVKHKENICCNSNQNVVQKTCSPFPHHFLRLEVRRGFQRLYSYYIDLHAPADKDDLIKAFQQMQHDLSIKKSSK
;
A
#
# COMPACT_ATOMS: atom_id res chain seq x y z
N MET A 1 10.86 20.85 -42.18
CA MET A 1 9.90 20.91 -41.03
C MET A 1 9.13 19.61 -40.76
N LYS A 2 9.24 18.54 -41.58
CA LYS A 2 8.55 17.25 -41.32
C LYS A 2 9.26 16.31 -40.33
N GLN A 3 10.56 16.49 -40.08
CA GLN A 3 11.34 15.57 -39.25
C GLN A 3 11.18 15.80 -37.74
N ILE A 4 10.76 16.99 -37.30
CA ILE A 4 10.57 17.30 -35.87
C ILE A 4 9.26 16.67 -35.33
N LEU A 5 8.29 16.38 -36.21
CA LEU A 5 7.00 15.80 -35.80
C LEU A 5 7.11 14.31 -35.42
N ILE A 6 8.11 13.60 -35.96
CA ILE A 6 8.27 12.14 -35.73
C ILE A 6 8.95 11.88 -34.38
N THR A 7 9.84 12.77 -33.94
CA THR A 7 10.52 12.65 -32.64
C THR A 7 9.59 12.90 -31.45
N LEU A 8 8.54 13.71 -31.61
CA LEU A 8 7.59 14.02 -30.52
C LEU A 8 6.61 12.86 -30.26
N SER A 9 6.23 12.09 -31.28
CA SER A 9 5.33 10.94 -31.13
C SER A 9 5.99 9.73 -30.47
N LEU A 10 7.33 9.62 -30.52
CA LEU A 10 8.07 8.49 -29.92
C LEU A 10 8.20 8.63 -28.38
N LEU A 11 8.09 9.85 -27.85
CA LEU A 11 8.19 10.13 -26.41
C LEU A 11 6.92 9.79 -25.62
N LEU A 12 5.79 9.56 -26.28
CA LEU A 12 4.51 9.25 -25.63
C LEU A 12 4.30 7.75 -25.34
N LEU A 13 5.22 6.88 -25.77
CA LEU A 13 5.11 5.43 -25.57
C LEU A 13 5.77 4.92 -24.27
N PHE A 14 6.41 5.81 -23.48
CA PHE A 14 7.05 5.44 -22.20
C PHE A 14 6.21 5.79 -20.96
N SER A 15 4.90 6.03 -21.11
CA SER A 15 3.99 6.00 -19.96
C SER A 15 3.84 4.55 -19.48
N GLY A 16 4.86 4.06 -18.77
CA GLY A 16 4.83 2.75 -18.13
C GLY A 16 3.62 2.66 -17.20
N CYS A 17 2.88 1.56 -17.32
CA CYS A 17 1.88 1.16 -16.33
C CYS A 17 2.61 0.95 -15.00
N SER A 18 2.55 1.91 -14.08
CA SER A 18 2.88 1.61 -12.69
C SER A 18 1.70 0.84 -12.09
N ASP A 19 1.99 -0.23 -11.34
CA ASP A 19 0.97 -0.92 -10.58
C ASP A 19 0.33 0.07 -9.59
N LYS A 20 -0.96 0.36 -9.81
CA LYS A 20 -1.70 1.30 -8.97
C LYS A 20 -2.24 0.57 -7.75
N PRO A 21 -2.15 1.16 -6.56
CA PRO A 21 -2.73 0.55 -5.39
C PRO A 21 -4.26 0.48 -5.50
N ILE A 22 -4.82 -0.59 -4.95
CA ILE A 22 -6.27 -0.77 -4.80
C ILE A 22 -6.65 -0.20 -3.43
N THR A 23 -7.35 0.93 -3.44
CA THR A 23 -7.85 1.59 -2.23
C THR A 23 -9.37 1.45 -2.10
N LYS A 24 -9.86 1.25 -0.89
CA LYS A 24 -11.30 1.22 -0.60
C LYS A 24 -11.61 1.91 0.71
N LEU A 25 -12.42 2.96 0.63
CA LEU A 25 -13.03 3.64 1.77
C LEU A 25 -14.41 3.03 2.04
N TYR A 26 -14.66 2.62 3.28
CA TYR A 26 -15.92 2.01 3.68
C TYR A 26 -16.86 3.04 4.30
N LYS A 27 -18.17 2.88 4.15
CA LYS A 27 -19.20 3.79 4.73
C LYS A 27 -19.09 3.96 6.25
N SER A 28 -18.52 2.98 6.94
CA SER A 28 -18.21 3.05 8.39
C SER A 28 -17.17 4.12 8.73
N ALA A 29 -16.28 4.48 7.79
CA ALA A 29 -15.25 5.49 8.02
C ALA A 29 -15.80 6.91 8.20
N THR A 30 -16.98 7.21 7.64
CA THR A 30 -17.56 8.56 7.69
C THR A 30 -18.34 8.83 8.97
N LYS A 31 -18.47 7.84 9.88
CA LYS A 31 -19.33 7.96 11.05
C LYS A 31 -18.71 8.77 12.18
N GLU A 32 -17.40 8.64 12.39
CA GLU A 32 -16.70 9.29 13.49
C GLU A 32 -15.23 9.55 13.12
N PRO A 33 -14.65 10.68 13.56
CA PRO A 33 -13.26 10.99 13.28
C PRO A 33 -12.30 9.99 13.93
N ILE A 34 -11.18 9.72 13.27
CA ILE A 34 -10.09 8.90 13.81
C ILE A 34 -9.13 9.83 14.56
N THR A 35 -9.09 9.69 15.89
CA THR A 35 -8.25 10.54 16.76
C THR A 35 -6.90 9.91 17.11
N CYS A 36 -6.83 8.58 17.08
CA CYS A 36 -5.60 7.80 17.33
C CYS A 36 -5.58 6.57 16.42
N LEU A 37 -4.42 5.91 16.35
CA LEU A 37 -4.25 4.58 15.77
C LEU A 37 -3.39 3.71 16.68
N ARG A 38 -3.67 2.41 16.69
CA ARG A 38 -2.79 1.36 17.20
C ARG A 38 -2.19 0.60 16.03
N LEU A 39 -0.87 0.40 16.02
CA LEU A 39 -0.18 -0.34 14.97
C LEU A 39 -0.23 -1.85 15.24
N TYR A 40 -0.38 -2.63 14.17
CA TYR A 40 -0.23 -4.09 14.18
C TYR A 40 0.39 -4.55 12.86
N ILE A 41 1.51 -5.29 12.89
CA ILE A 41 2.22 -5.74 11.68
C ILE A 41 2.16 -7.26 11.59
N THR A 42 1.86 -7.81 10.41
CA THR A 42 1.76 -9.26 10.20
C THR A 42 2.34 -9.71 8.85
N PRO A 43 3.31 -10.65 8.83
CA PRO A 43 4.01 -11.18 10.01
C PRO A 43 4.84 -10.09 10.70
N ALA A 44 5.24 -10.32 11.96
CA ALA A 44 6.02 -9.34 12.71
C ALA A 44 7.31 -8.97 11.95
N ASN A 45 7.57 -7.68 11.81
CA ASN A 45 8.76 -7.15 11.15
C ASN A 45 9.23 -5.88 11.92
N PRO A 46 10.32 -5.97 12.71
CA PRO A 46 10.79 -4.85 13.53
C PRO A 46 11.22 -3.63 12.73
N GLU A 47 11.70 -3.82 11.50
CA GLU A 47 12.10 -2.71 10.63
C GLU A 47 10.88 -1.92 10.16
N MET A 48 9.84 -2.61 9.67
CA MET A 48 8.58 -1.96 9.30
C MET A 48 7.94 -1.28 10.51
N GLU A 49 8.01 -1.90 11.69
CA GLU A 49 7.48 -1.31 12.92
C GLU A 49 8.17 0.02 13.24
N ARG A 50 9.50 0.04 13.20
CA ARG A 50 10.28 1.27 13.41
C ARG A 50 9.92 2.35 12.39
N ILE A 51 9.85 2.00 11.10
CA ILE A 51 9.47 2.95 10.04
C ILE A 51 8.08 3.52 10.31
N MET A 52 7.11 2.69 10.64
CA MET A 52 5.75 3.14 10.91
C MET A 52 5.70 4.04 12.15
N MET A 53 6.38 3.68 13.24
CA MET A 53 6.47 4.49 14.46
C MET A 53 7.11 5.87 14.21
N ASP A 54 8.00 5.99 13.21
CA ASP A 54 8.55 7.28 12.79
C ASP A 54 7.52 8.16 12.04
N LEU A 55 6.52 7.54 11.38
CA LEU A 55 5.49 8.24 10.59
C LEU A 55 4.31 8.72 11.43
N TYR A 56 4.03 8.06 12.56
CA TYR A 56 2.87 8.37 13.39
C TYR A 56 3.04 7.91 14.84
N PRO A 57 2.63 8.72 15.84
CA PRO A 57 2.70 8.32 17.24
C PRO A 57 1.55 7.35 17.58
N PHE A 58 1.77 6.06 17.32
CA PHE A 58 0.77 5.04 17.63
C PHE A 58 0.56 4.89 19.14
N ASN A 59 -0.70 4.70 19.53
CA ASN A 59 -1.11 4.47 20.92
C ASN A 59 -1.61 3.03 21.06
N SER A 60 -0.99 2.25 21.95
CA SER A 60 -1.33 0.85 22.21
C SER A 60 -2.73 0.64 22.80
N ALA A 61 -3.31 1.67 23.43
CA ALA A 61 -4.67 1.65 23.96
C ALA A 61 -5.74 2.12 22.94
N CYS A 62 -5.35 2.51 21.73
CA CYS A 62 -6.30 3.04 20.76
C CYS A 62 -7.26 1.95 20.24
N PRO A 63 -8.59 2.21 20.18
CA PRO A 63 -9.57 1.24 19.69
C PRO A 63 -9.55 1.07 18.16
N VAL A 64 -8.91 2.00 17.44
CA VAL A 64 -8.74 1.93 15.98
C VAL A 64 -7.39 1.32 15.67
N VAL A 65 -7.39 0.24 14.89
CA VAL A 65 -6.19 -0.52 14.54
C VAL A 65 -5.82 -0.25 13.10
N LEU A 66 -4.56 0.11 12.87
CA LEU A 66 -3.90 0.03 11.58
C LEU A 66 -3.13 -1.28 11.52
N GLU A 67 -3.61 -2.21 10.69
CA GLU A 67 -2.96 -3.47 10.40
C GLU A 67 -2.15 -3.35 9.10
N VAL A 68 -0.84 -3.59 9.17
CA VAL A 68 0.07 -3.66 8.02
C VAL A 68 0.37 -5.13 7.75
N LYS A 69 -0.14 -5.67 6.64
CA LYS A 69 0.19 -7.01 6.17
C LYS A 69 1.19 -6.93 5.03
N HIS A 70 2.20 -7.77 5.11
CA HIS A 70 3.14 -7.98 4.04
C HIS A 70 3.32 -9.47 3.81
N LYS A 71 3.70 -9.83 2.60
CA LYS A 71 4.15 -11.17 2.28
C LYS A 71 5.20 -11.08 1.21
N GLU A 72 6.24 -11.87 1.37
CA GLU A 72 7.35 -11.95 0.44
C GLU A 72 7.43 -13.32 -0.21
N ASN A 73 8.09 -13.39 -1.36
CA ASN A 73 8.40 -14.65 -2.07
C ASN A 73 7.16 -15.52 -2.32
N ILE A 74 6.07 -14.90 -2.76
CA ILE A 74 4.84 -15.57 -3.14
C ILE A 74 5.11 -16.42 -4.38
N CYS A 75 5.30 -17.72 -4.16
CA CYS A 75 5.37 -18.70 -5.23
C CYS A 75 3.95 -19.08 -5.68
N CYS A 76 3.62 -18.80 -6.94
CA CYS A 76 2.39 -19.28 -7.54
C CYS A 76 2.60 -20.73 -8.00
N ASN A 77 1.99 -21.71 -7.33
CA ASN A 77 2.18 -23.14 -7.64
C ASN A 77 1.12 -23.71 -8.59
N SER A 78 0.19 -22.89 -9.10
CA SER A 78 -0.85 -23.39 -10.02
C SER A 78 -0.26 -23.70 -11.40
N ASN A 79 -0.55 -24.90 -11.92
CA ASN A 79 -0.18 -25.32 -13.29
C ASN A 79 -0.98 -24.59 -14.37
N GLN A 80 -2.07 -23.90 -14.01
CA GLN A 80 -2.91 -23.16 -14.94
C GLN A 80 -2.29 -21.81 -15.36
N ASN A 81 -1.28 -21.32 -14.62
CA ASN A 81 -0.60 -20.05 -14.90
C ASN A 81 0.79 -20.24 -15.53
N VAL A 82 1.10 -21.43 -16.07
CA VAL A 82 2.44 -21.76 -16.59
C VAL A 82 2.93 -20.78 -17.65
N VAL A 83 2.05 -20.31 -18.54
CA VAL A 83 2.41 -19.32 -19.58
C VAL A 83 2.77 -17.96 -18.97
N GLN A 84 2.04 -17.50 -17.95
CA GLN A 84 2.36 -16.26 -17.25
C GLN A 84 3.63 -16.37 -16.38
N LYS A 85 3.92 -17.55 -15.83
CA LYS A 85 5.18 -17.82 -15.10
C LYS A 85 6.42 -17.74 -15.98
N THR A 86 6.31 -18.09 -17.26
CA THR A 86 7.45 -18.09 -18.19
C THR A 86 7.62 -16.78 -18.95
N CYS A 87 6.56 -15.96 -19.05
CA CYS A 87 6.53 -14.80 -19.95
C CYS A 87 6.47 -13.43 -19.25
N SER A 88 6.26 -13.34 -17.93
CA SER A 88 6.18 -12.06 -17.22
C SER A 88 6.69 -12.15 -15.78
N PRO A 89 7.38 -11.12 -15.24
CA PRO A 89 7.71 -11.05 -13.82
C PRO A 89 6.41 -10.91 -13.01
N PHE A 90 5.89 -12.03 -12.49
CA PHE A 90 4.73 -12.00 -11.61
C PHE A 90 5.10 -11.31 -10.28
N PRO A 91 4.25 -10.46 -9.70
CA PRO A 91 4.55 -9.87 -8.41
C PRO A 91 4.63 -10.97 -7.33
N HIS A 92 5.78 -11.04 -6.68
CA HIS A 92 6.07 -12.03 -5.64
C HIS A 92 5.88 -11.47 -4.23
N HIS A 93 5.50 -10.21 -4.10
CA HIS A 93 5.37 -9.53 -2.83
C HIS A 93 4.07 -8.73 -2.81
N PHE A 94 3.48 -8.52 -1.64
CA PHE A 94 2.40 -7.54 -1.49
C PHE A 94 2.56 -6.74 -0.21
N LEU A 95 1.99 -5.54 -0.23
CA LEU A 95 1.77 -4.71 0.93
C LEU A 95 0.28 -4.37 1.05
N ARG A 96 -0.28 -4.53 2.25
CA ARG A 96 -1.67 -4.20 2.55
C ARG A 96 -1.76 -3.41 3.85
N LEU A 97 -2.46 -2.29 3.82
CA LEU A 97 -2.84 -1.54 5.01
C LEU A 97 -4.34 -1.67 5.20
N GLU A 98 -4.79 -2.01 6.42
CA GLU A 98 -6.20 -2.12 6.77
C GLU A 98 -6.47 -1.33 8.05
N VAL A 99 -7.40 -0.38 8.01
CA VAL A 99 -7.83 0.36 9.20
C VAL A 99 -9.16 -0.21 9.67
N ARG A 100 -9.25 -0.57 10.95
CA ARG A 100 -10.43 -1.17 11.56
C ARG A 100 -10.78 -0.53 12.89
N ARG A 101 -12.06 -0.52 13.22
CA ARG A 101 -12.58 -0.25 14.57
C ARG A 101 -13.40 -1.45 15.01
N GLY A 102 -12.86 -2.23 15.94
CA GLY A 102 -13.40 -3.57 16.25
C GLY A 102 -13.51 -4.42 14.98
N PHE A 103 -14.69 -4.96 14.70
CA PHE A 103 -14.94 -5.76 13.50
C PHE A 103 -15.14 -4.93 12.22
N GLN A 104 -15.42 -3.63 12.34
CA GLN A 104 -15.74 -2.78 11.20
C GLN A 104 -14.45 -2.34 10.48
N ARG A 105 -14.39 -2.60 9.18
CA ARG A 105 -13.32 -2.11 8.31
C ARG A 105 -13.65 -0.68 7.91
N LEU A 106 -12.71 0.24 8.08
CA LEU A 106 -12.85 1.65 7.72
C LEU A 106 -12.15 1.93 6.39
N TYR A 107 -10.99 1.31 6.18
CA TYR A 107 -10.16 1.51 5.01
C TYR A 107 -9.38 0.25 4.64
N SER A 108 -9.10 0.06 3.36
CA SER A 108 -8.11 -0.89 2.89
C SER A 108 -7.29 -0.32 1.73
N TYR A 109 -5.99 -0.53 1.76
CA TYR A 109 -5.03 -0.29 0.69
C TYR A 109 -4.32 -1.60 0.39
N TYR A 110 -4.10 -1.90 -0.89
CA TYR A 110 -3.39 -3.08 -1.34
C TYR A 110 -2.53 -2.75 -2.56
N ILE A 111 -1.29 -3.22 -2.59
CA ILE A 111 -0.42 -3.13 -3.76
C ILE A 111 0.39 -4.42 -3.90
N ASP A 112 0.51 -4.87 -5.15
CA ASP A 112 1.42 -5.92 -5.56
C ASP A 112 2.79 -5.33 -5.85
N LEU A 113 3.86 -6.00 -5.43
CA LEU A 113 5.23 -5.52 -5.50
C LEU A 113 6.13 -6.56 -6.17
N HIS A 114 7.07 -6.08 -6.97
CA HIS A 114 8.11 -6.92 -7.61
C HIS A 114 9.31 -7.18 -6.70
N ALA A 115 9.47 -6.40 -5.63
CA ALA A 115 10.49 -6.55 -4.60
C ALA A 115 9.83 -6.54 -3.20
N PRO A 116 10.52 -6.99 -2.14
CA PRO A 116 10.07 -6.79 -0.77
C PRO A 116 9.70 -5.32 -0.51
N ALA A 117 8.63 -5.10 0.26
CA ALA A 117 8.18 -3.75 0.57
C ALA A 117 9.26 -2.99 1.34
N ASP A 118 9.65 -1.84 0.81
CA ASP A 118 10.65 -1.00 1.42
C ASP A 118 10.04 0.17 2.22
N LYS A 119 10.91 1.05 2.71
CA LYS A 119 10.51 2.25 3.46
C LYS A 119 9.64 3.18 2.62
N ASP A 120 9.94 3.36 1.34
CA ASP A 120 9.22 4.30 0.48
C ASP A 120 7.82 3.78 0.16
N ASP A 121 7.67 2.46 -0.01
CA ASP A 121 6.36 1.80 -0.16
C ASP A 121 5.48 2.03 1.08
N LEU A 122 6.03 1.83 2.28
CA LEU A 122 5.32 2.09 3.54
C LEU A 122 4.92 3.56 3.68
N ILE A 123 5.82 4.49 3.36
CA ILE A 123 5.54 5.93 3.42
C ILE A 123 4.42 6.30 2.46
N LYS A 124 4.49 5.87 1.20
CA LYS A 124 3.46 6.16 0.19
C LYS A 124 2.11 5.56 0.57
N ALA A 125 2.09 4.30 1.02
CA ALA A 125 0.87 3.64 1.46
C ALA A 125 0.23 4.36 2.67
N PHE A 126 1.05 4.78 3.65
CA PHE A 126 0.58 5.51 4.82
C PHE A 126 0.07 6.91 4.46
N GLN A 127 0.76 7.64 3.58
CA GLN A 127 0.34 8.95 3.10
C GLN A 127 -0.99 8.88 2.34
N GLN A 128 -1.16 7.89 1.47
CA GLN A 128 -2.42 7.66 0.75
C GLN A 128 -3.56 7.40 1.75
N MET A 129 -3.33 6.54 2.75
CA MET A 129 -4.29 6.28 3.81
C MET A 129 -4.65 7.55 4.58
N GLN A 130 -3.66 8.36 4.98
CA GLN A 130 -3.91 9.61 5.71
C GLN A 130 -4.76 10.58 4.90
N HIS A 131 -4.47 10.71 3.60
CA HIS A 131 -5.24 11.51 2.67
C HIS A 131 -6.69 11.02 2.60
N ASP A 132 -6.89 9.72 2.37
CA ASP A 132 -8.23 9.14 2.17
C ASP A 132 -9.09 9.17 3.44
N LEU A 133 -8.46 9.09 4.62
CA LEU A 133 -9.13 9.13 5.93
C LEU A 133 -9.13 10.51 6.58
N SER A 134 -8.54 11.53 5.96
CA SER A 134 -8.38 12.88 6.53
C SER A 134 -7.76 12.88 7.94
N ILE A 135 -6.79 12.00 8.19
CA ILE A 135 -6.09 11.91 9.47
C ILE A 135 -5.12 13.08 9.58
N LYS A 136 -5.25 13.89 10.64
CA LYS A 136 -4.32 15.00 10.89
C LYS A 136 -2.91 14.46 11.13
N LYS A 137 -1.91 15.05 10.48
CA LYS A 137 -0.50 14.82 10.83
C LYS A 137 -0.31 15.16 12.32
N SER A 138 0.34 14.28 13.06
CA SER A 138 0.82 14.65 14.38
C SER A 138 2.03 15.55 14.17
N SER A 139 1.92 16.82 14.55
CA SER A 139 3.07 17.72 14.64
C SER A 139 3.98 17.19 15.74
N LYS A 140 5.17 16.72 15.39
CA LYS A 140 6.28 16.61 16.34
C LYS A 140 6.71 18.01 16.77
#